data_AF-Q2QI29-F1
#
_entry.id   AF-Q2QI29-F1
#
_cell.length_a   1.000
_cell.length_b   1.000
_cell.length_c   1.000
_cell.angle_alpha   90.00
_cell.angle_beta   90.00
_cell.angle_gamma   90.00
#
_symmetry.space_group_name_H-M   'P 1'
#
loop_
_entity.id
_entity.type
_entity.pdbx_description
1 polymer ?
#
loop_
_entity_poly.entity_id
_entity_poly.type
_entity_poly.pdbx_seq_one_letter_code
_entity_poly.pdbx_strand_id
1 'polypeptide(L)'
;EMHTLLLDLWKDSGLTVFMVTHDLSEGFTLGTRLLVFDKVRVDPQYPQAYGAHITYDIALNEARAREQAGKLASLITAKES
;
A
#
# COMPACT_ATOMS: atom_id res chain seq x y z
N GLU A 1 5.54 13.62 -3.91
CA GLU A 1 6.37 14.07 -2.78
C GLU A 1 6.64 13.01 -1.70
N MET A 2 5.68 12.50 -0.91
CA MET A 2 6.03 11.51 0.15
C MET A 2 6.34 10.09 -0.36
N HIS A 3 5.70 9.66 -1.45
CA HIS A 3 5.82 8.30 -1.99
C HIS A 3 7.22 8.03 -2.56
N THR A 4 7.86 9.05 -3.15
CA THR A 4 9.21 8.98 -3.72
C THR A 4 10.26 8.75 -2.62
N LEU A 5 10.18 9.52 -1.53
CA LEU A 5 11.11 9.40 -0.40
C LEU A 5 11.06 8.03 0.26
N LEU A 6 9.86 7.46 0.43
CA LEU A 6 9.69 6.11 0.99
C LEU A 6 10.28 5.02 0.09
N LEU A 7 10.16 5.17 -1.23
CA LEU A 7 10.74 4.26 -2.21
C LEU A 7 12.27 4.30 -2.21
N ASP A 8 12.87 5.47 -2.08
CA ASP A 8 14.33 5.63 -2.06
C ASP A 8 14.93 5.10 -0.76
N LEU A 9 14.32 5.40 0.39
CA LEU A 9 14.71 4.81 1.68
C LEU A 9 14.61 3.29 1.66
N TRP A 10 13.54 2.73 1.08
CA TRP A 10 13.35 1.28 1.01
C TRP A 10 14.46 0.57 0.22
N LYS A 11 14.85 1.12 -0.94
CA LYS A 11 15.89 0.53 -1.80
C LYS A 11 17.27 0.50 -1.16
N ASP A 12 17.63 1.55 -0.41
CA ASP A 12 18.98 1.68 0.15
C ASP A 12 19.19 0.99 1.50
N SER A 13 18.11 0.71 2.25
CA SER A 13 18.22 0.30 3.65
C SER A 13 17.73 -1.11 3.98
N GLY A 14 17.03 -1.78 3.05
CA GLY A 14 16.42 -3.08 3.31
C GLY A 14 15.29 -3.04 4.34
N LEU A 15 14.72 -1.86 4.60
CA LEU A 15 13.63 -1.68 5.55
C LEU A 15 12.33 -2.31 5.05
N THR A 16 11.41 -2.62 5.97
CA THR A 16 10.02 -2.95 5.62
C THR A 16 9.17 -1.72 5.87
N VAL A 17 8.51 -1.22 4.83
CA VAL A 17 7.64 -0.04 4.93
C VAL A 17 6.20 -0.51 5.09
N PHE A 18 5.54 -0.06 6.16
CA PHE A 18 4.11 -0.24 6.36
C PHE A 18 3.40 1.06 6.01
N MET A 19 2.61 1.05 4.94
CA MET A 19 1.87 2.22 4.46
C MET A 19 0.37 2.01 4.70
N VAL A 20 -0.32 3.06 5.13
CA VAL A 20 -1.77 3.08 5.28
C VAL A 20 -2.33 4.05 4.26
N THR A 21 -3.21 3.56 3.39
CA THR A 21 -3.92 4.37 2.41
C THR A 21 -5.40 3.99 2.40
N HIS A 22 -6.24 4.96 2.01
CA HIS A 22 -7.66 4.74 1.73
C HIS A 22 -7.93 4.46 0.24
N ASP A 23 -6.90 4.56 -0.63
CA ASP A 23 -7.00 4.27 -2.05
C ASP A 23 -6.37 2.91 -2.37
N LEU A 24 -7.20 1.97 -2.81
CA LEU A 24 -6.76 0.64 -3.21
C LEU A 24 -5.77 0.69 -4.38
N SER A 25 -5.97 1.59 -5.34
CA SER A 25 -5.13 1.73 -6.54
C SER A 25 -3.68 2.04 -6.16
N GLU A 26 -3.50 2.88 -5.15
CA GLU A 26 -2.21 3.21 -4.59
C GLU A 26 -1.56 1.98 -3.93
N GLY A 27 -2.32 1.26 -3.09
CA GLY A 27 -1.85 0.05 -2.42
C GLY A 27 -1.42 -1.06 -3.39
N PHE A 28 -2.12 -1.23 -4.51
CA PHE A 28 -1.75 -2.18 -5.56
C PHE A 28 -0.52 -1.75 -6.38
N THR A 29 -0.28 -0.45 -6.52
CA THR A 29 0.83 0.08 -7.32
C THR A 29 2.15 0.06 -6.54
N LEU A 30 2.10 0.35 -5.24
CA LEU A 30 3.28 0.53 -4.40
C LEU A 30 3.59 -0.68 -3.50
N GLY A 31 2.58 -1.49 -3.17
CA GLY A 31 2.70 -2.59 -2.23
C GLY A 31 3.24 -3.87 -2.83
N THR A 32 3.88 -4.68 -1.99
CA THR A 32 4.20 -6.10 -2.26
C THR A 32 3.18 -7.05 -1.61
N ARG A 33 2.42 -6.54 -0.63
CA ARG A 33 1.34 -7.24 0.06
C ARG A 33 0.30 -6.21 0.50
N LEU A 34 -0.98 -6.54 0.39
CA LEU A 34 -2.09 -5.70 0.82
C LEU A 34 -2.84 -6.38 1.98
N LEU A 35 -3.01 -5.65 3.09
CA LEU A 35 -3.89 -6.05 4.18
C LEU A 35 -5.09 -5.12 4.22
N VAL A 36 -6.30 -5.68 4.09
CA VAL A 36 -7.55 -4.90 4.14
C VAL A 36 -8.17 -5.08 5.52
N PHE A 37 -8.39 -3.96 6.19
CA PHE A 37 -9.08 -3.91 7.48
C PHE A 37 -10.51 -3.42 7.28
N ASP A 38 -11.49 -4.21 7.73
CA ASP A 38 -12.90 -3.84 7.65
C ASP A 38 -13.71 -4.39 8.85
N LYS A 39 -14.92 -3.89 9.07
CA LYS A 39 -15.86 -4.40 10.06
C LYS A 39 -16.51 -5.67 9.54
N VAL A 40 -16.19 -6.81 10.15
CA VAL A 40 -16.79 -8.12 9.84
C VAL A 40 -18.31 -8.13 10.05
N ARG A 41 -18.80 -7.28 10.97
CA ARG A 41 -20.21 -7.14 11.29
C ARG A 41 -20.57 -5.67 11.49
N VAL A 42 -21.65 -5.26 10.84
CA VAL A 42 -22.30 -3.96 11.09
C VAL A 42 -23.54 -4.21 11.95
N ASP A 43 -23.49 -3.77 13.20
CA ASP A 43 -24.59 -3.89 14.15
C ASP A 43 -25.36 -2.54 14.22
N PRO A 44 -26.65 -2.49 13.85
CA PRO A 44 -27.42 -1.25 13.91
C PRO A 44 -27.66 -0.71 15.32
N GLN A 45 -27.70 -1.59 16.32
CA GLN A 45 -27.97 -1.25 17.72
C GLN A 45 -26.68 -0.82 18.43
N TYR A 46 -25.56 -1.46 18.08
CA TYR A 46 -24.25 -1.16 18.63
C TYR A 46 -23.18 -1.00 17.54
N PRO A 47 -23.18 0.12 16.79
CA PRO A 47 -22.31 0.31 15.62
C PRO A 47 -20.80 0.21 15.89
N GLN A 48 -20.39 0.36 17.15
CA GLN A 48 -18.98 0.34 17.58
C GLN A 48 -18.59 -0.93 18.36
N ALA A 49 -19.49 -1.91 18.50
CA ALA A 49 -19.21 -3.11 19.30
C ALA A 49 -18.16 -4.04 18.67
N TYR A 50 -17.87 -3.88 17.38
CA TYR A 50 -16.94 -4.72 16.64
C TYR A 50 -15.95 -3.81 15.91
N GLY A 51 -14.68 -3.89 16.31
CA GLY A 51 -13.57 -3.19 15.66
C GLY A 51 -13.27 -3.73 14.25
N ALA A 52 -12.26 -3.16 13.61
CA ALA A 52 -11.82 -3.62 12.31
C ALA A 52 -11.04 -4.95 12.43
N HIS A 53 -11.23 -5.83 11.46
CA HIS A 53 -10.55 -7.12 11.33
C HIS A 53 -9.84 -7.17 9.98
N ILE A 54 -8.76 -7.94 9.87
CA ILE A 54 -8.17 -8.24 8.56
C ILE A 54 -9.17 -9.13 7.82
N THR A 55 -9.82 -8.57 6.80
CA THR A 55 -10.78 -9.28 5.96
C THR A 55 -10.12 -9.84 4.70
N TYR A 56 -9.01 -9.24 4.27
CA TYR A 56 -8.20 -9.74 3.17
C TYR A 56 -6.71 -9.61 3.45
N ASP A 57 -5.98 -10.63 3.02
CA ASP A 57 -4.53 -10.70 3.03
C ASP A 57 -4.08 -11.16 1.65
N ILE A 58 -3.61 -10.21 0.83
CA ILE A 58 -3.36 -10.40 -0.59
C ILE A 58 -1.87 -10.23 -0.85
N ALA A 59 -1.19 -11.33 -1.18
CA ALA A 59 0.17 -11.26 -1.71
C ALA A 59 0.13 -10.70 -3.15
N LEU A 60 0.87 -9.62 -3.41
CA LEU A 60 0.96 -9.03 -4.73
C LEU A 60 2.17 -9.63 -5.45
N ASN A 61 2.04 -9.82 -6.77
CA ASN A 61 3.13 -10.40 -7.55
C ASN A 61 4.35 -9.46 -7.52
N GLU A 62 5.39 -9.88 -6.80
CA GLU A 62 6.61 -9.10 -6.61
C GLU A 62 7.27 -8.66 -7.91
N ALA A 63 7.17 -9.46 -8.97
CA ALA A 63 7.72 -9.11 -10.28
C ALA A 63 7.00 -7.89 -10.88
N ARG A 64 5.67 -7.84 -10.75
CA ARG A 64 4.85 -6.69 -11.18
C ARG A 64 5.04 -5.48 -10.28
N ALA A 65 5.10 -5.67 -8.97
CA ALA A 65 5.32 -4.58 -8.02
C ALA A 65 6.70 -3.91 -8.24
N ARG A 66 7.76 -4.70 -8.47
CA ARG A 66 9.09 -4.16 -8.85
C ARG A 66 9.05 -3.41 -10.17
N GLU A 67 8.36 -3.93 -11.18
CA GLU A 67 8.22 -3.26 -12.48
C GLU A 67 7.49 -1.92 -12.35
N GLN A 68 6.38 -1.86 -11.59
CA GLN A 68 5.62 -0.63 -11.38
C GLN A 68 6.34 0.38 -10.51
N ALA A 69 7.03 -0.04 -9.45
CA ALA A 69 7.90 0.82 -8.66
C ALA A 69 9.03 1.43 -9.51
N GLY A 70 9.61 0.65 -10.42
CA GLY A 70 10.60 1.12 -11.40
C GLY A 70 10.02 2.15 -12.38
N LYS A 71 8.84 1.88 -12.96
CA LYS A 71 8.13 2.81 -13.84
C LYS A 71 7.76 4.11 -13.14
N LEU A 72 7.23 4.04 -11.93
CA LEU A 72 6.85 5.22 -11.17
C LEU A 72 8.07 6.11 -10.84
N ALA A 73 9.18 5.50 -10.43
CA ALA A 73 10.44 6.22 -10.23
C ALA A 73 10.91 6.92 -11.51
N SER A 74 10.86 6.25 -12.66
CA SER A 74 11.24 6.85 -13.95
C SER A 74 10.32 7.98 -14.40
N LEU A 75 9.02 7.91 -14.12
CA LEU A 75 8.05 8.96 -14.45
C LEU A 75 8.20 10.19 -13.56
N ILE A 76 8.60 10.00 -12.31
CA ILE A 76 8.90 11.10 -11.38
C ILE A 76 10.18 11.82 -11.85
N THR A 77 11.25 11.09 -12.16
CA THR A 77 12.49 11.66 -12.73
C THR A 77 12.26 12.39 -14.06
N ALA A 78 11.37 11.89 -14.92
CA ALA A 78 11.08 12.51 -16.21
C ALA A 78 10.21 13.78 -16.12
N LYS A 79 9.55 14.05 -14.99
CA LYS A 79 8.69 15.23 -14.80
C LYS A 79 9.43 16.42 -14.18
N GLU A 80 10.66 16.20 -13.71
CA GLU A 80 11.54 17.21 -13.13
C GLU A 80 12.59 17.76 -14.12
N SER A 81 12.54 17.34 -15.40
CA SER A 81 13.31 17.87 -16.54
C SER A 81 12.39 18.56 -17.55
#